data_AF-A0A1F5S3S6-F1
#
_entry.id   AF-A0A1F5S3S6-F1
#
_cell.length_a   1.000
_cell.length_b   1.000
_cell.length_c   1.000
_cell.angle_alpha   90.00
_cell.angle_beta   90.00
_cell.angle_gamma   90.00
#
_symmetry.space_group_name_H-M   'P 1'
#
loop_
_entity.id
_entity.type
_entity.pdbx_description
1 polymer ?
#
loop_
_entity_poly.entity_id
_entity_poly.type
_entity_poly.pdbx_seq_one_letter_code
_entity_poly.pdbx_strand_id
1 'polypeptide(L)'
;MAIVAFVFMKAYKSVIALLIVSSTIYAGLSQRTEAKFLKTRGIVNATDIQNAAAARICKVTPPGGTFATSTPVQIKCGRDVVAATYSWSGERINRIYNGRAETVYNPTINKRLQVNGKYRYVNQRGNIVIKNFSQRYEFNKAYRPAPYPYYYPYPKIQAQTVKTGHKITLPTLSQLSAKLAI
;
A
#
# COMPACT_ATOMS: atom_id res chain seq x y z
N MET A 1 -15.99 -51.45 -35.21
CA MET A 1 -16.04 -50.86 -33.84
C MET A 1 -15.64 -49.37 -33.86
N ALA A 2 -16.36 -48.51 -34.60
CA ALA A 2 -16.02 -47.08 -34.73
C ALA A 2 -17.17 -46.13 -34.35
N ILE A 3 -18.38 -46.66 -34.17
CA ILE A 3 -19.60 -45.85 -33.98
C ILE A 3 -19.80 -45.48 -32.49
N VAL A 4 -19.21 -46.23 -31.56
CA VAL A 4 -19.37 -46.00 -30.10
C VAL A 4 -18.57 -44.78 -29.61
N ALA A 5 -17.46 -44.43 -30.29
CA ALA A 5 -16.63 -43.29 -29.88
C ALA A 5 -17.27 -41.92 -30.16
N PHE A 6 -18.18 -41.82 -31.13
CA PHE A 6 -18.75 -40.54 -31.54
C PHE A 6 -19.86 -40.05 -30.60
N VAL A 7 -20.55 -40.96 -29.90
CA VAL A 7 -21.61 -40.61 -28.95
C VAL A 7 -21.03 -40.02 -27.65
N PHE A 8 -19.85 -40.49 -27.22
CA PHE A 8 -19.22 -39.99 -25.99
C PHE A 8 -18.68 -38.55 -26.09
N MET A 9 -18.28 -38.09 -27.29
CA MET A 9 -17.75 -36.72 -27.44
C MET A 9 -18.82 -35.62 -27.38
N LYS A 10 -20.09 -35.91 -27.67
CA LYS A 10 -21.16 -34.91 -27.59
C LYS A 10 -21.62 -34.64 -26.15
N ALA A 11 -21.58 -35.65 -25.28
CA ALA A 11 -21.97 -35.50 -23.87
C ALA A 11 -20.95 -34.66 -23.06
N TYR A 12 -19.66 -34.72 -23.40
CA TYR A 12 -18.60 -34.03 -22.63
C TYR A 12 -18.61 -32.50 -22.78
N LYS A 13 -19.06 -31.97 -23.94
CA LYS A 13 -19.11 -30.52 -24.18
C LYS A 13 -20.20 -29.81 -23.36
N SER A 14 -21.31 -30.48 -23.07
CA SER A 14 -22.40 -29.90 -22.26
C SER A 14 -22.08 -29.85 -20.76
N VAL A 15 -21.28 -30.79 -20.24
CA VAL A 15 -20.90 -30.80 -18.81
C VAL A 15 -19.85 -29.73 -18.49
N ILE A 16 -18.90 -29.47 -19.41
CA ILE A 16 -17.90 -28.40 -19.25
C ILE A 16 -18.57 -27.01 -19.28
N ALA A 17 -19.59 -26.81 -20.12
CA ALA A 17 -20.33 -25.55 -20.16
C ALA A 17 -21.06 -25.26 -18.82
N LEU A 18 -21.61 -26.27 -18.14
CA LEU A 18 -22.28 -26.08 -16.85
C LEU A 18 -21.30 -25.72 -15.70
N LEU A 19 -20.07 -26.24 -15.73
CA LEU A 19 -19.05 -25.95 -14.71
C LEU A 19 -18.45 -24.54 -14.84
N ILE A 20 -18.47 -23.95 -16.04
CA ILE A 20 -18.00 -22.57 -16.25
C ILE A 20 -19.04 -21.54 -15.76
N VAL A 21 -20.34 -21.88 -15.80
CA VAL A 21 -21.41 -20.98 -15.35
C VAL A 21 -21.56 -20.98 -13.82
N SER A 22 -21.27 -22.08 -13.13
CA SER A 22 -21.36 -22.12 -11.66
C SER A 22 -20.23 -21.36 -10.95
N SER A 23 -19.03 -21.31 -11.54
CA SER A 23 -17.89 -20.57 -10.96
C SER A 23 -17.99 -19.05 -11.12
N THR A 24 -18.72 -18.56 -12.13
CA THR A 24 -18.95 -17.11 -12.32
C THR A 24 -20.01 -16.53 -11.39
N ILE A 25 -20.95 -17.35 -10.90
CA ILE A 25 -21.98 -16.91 -9.94
C ILE A 25 -21.41 -16.80 -8.51
N TYR A 26 -20.46 -17.67 -8.12
CA TYR A 26 -19.86 -17.63 -6.79
C TYR A 26 -18.90 -16.44 -6.55
N ALA A 27 -18.28 -15.90 -7.60
CA ALA A 27 -17.41 -14.73 -7.48
C ALA A 27 -18.18 -13.39 -7.40
N GLY A 28 -19.43 -13.35 -7.87
CA GLY A 28 -20.24 -12.13 -7.92
C GLY A 28 -21.00 -11.77 -6.64
N LEU A 29 -21.34 -12.77 -5.82
CA LEU A 29 -22.14 -12.57 -4.61
C LEU A 29 -21.32 -12.36 -3.33
N SER A 30 -20.03 -12.72 -3.32
CA SER A 30 -19.18 -12.60 -2.12
C SER A 30 -18.75 -11.16 -1.81
N GLN A 31 -18.63 -10.27 -2.81
CA GLN A 31 -18.17 -8.89 -2.56
C GLN A 31 -19.29 -7.91 -2.18
N ARG A 32 -20.57 -8.23 -2.43
CA ARG A 32 -21.70 -7.35 -2.09
C ARG A 32 -22.20 -7.50 -0.65
N THR A 33 -21.94 -8.63 0.00
CA THR A 33 -22.41 -8.91 1.37
C THR A 33 -21.49 -8.35 2.46
N GLU A 34 -20.18 -8.25 2.24
CA GLU A 34 -19.26 -7.71 3.27
C GLU A 34 -19.41 -6.19 3.48
N ALA A 35 -19.71 -5.43 2.42
CA ALA A 35 -19.89 -3.98 2.52
C ALA A 35 -21.18 -3.60 3.28
N LYS A 36 -22.22 -4.45 3.23
CA LYS A 36 -23.46 -4.25 4.01
C LYS A 36 -23.29 -4.68 5.47
N PHE A 37 -22.50 -5.72 5.76
CA PHE A 37 -22.32 -6.24 7.13
C PHE A 37 -21.52 -5.29 8.04
N LEU A 38 -20.56 -4.54 7.48
CA LEU A 38 -19.76 -3.56 8.23
C LEU A 38 -20.55 -2.28 8.60
N LYS A 39 -21.68 -2.01 7.94
CA LYS A 39 -22.50 -0.81 8.20
C LYS A 39 -23.49 -1.01 9.36
N THR A 40 -23.91 -2.25 9.62
CA THR A 40 -24.98 -2.56 10.59
C THR A 40 -24.50 -2.62 12.05
N ARG A 41 -23.19 -2.68 12.30
CA ARG A 41 -22.67 -2.83 13.68
C ARG A 41 -22.33 -1.53 14.41
N GLY A 42 -22.40 -0.35 13.78
CA GLY A 42 -22.24 0.94 14.49
C GLY A 42 -20.92 1.13 15.27
N ILE A 43 -19.95 0.22 15.12
CA ILE A 43 -18.65 0.24 15.79
C ILE A 43 -17.62 0.46 14.69
N VAL A 44 -17.49 1.71 14.25
CA VAL A 44 -16.23 2.15 13.65
C VAL A 44 -15.53 2.88 14.78
N ASN A 45 -14.63 2.19 15.47
CA ASN A 45 -13.90 2.80 16.57
C ASN A 45 -13.16 4.04 16.04
N ALA A 46 -13.09 5.14 16.79
CA ALA A 46 -12.41 6.36 16.35
C ALA A 46 -10.97 6.07 15.88
N THR A 47 -10.34 5.08 16.50
CA THR A 47 -9.04 4.51 16.13
C THR A 47 -9.02 3.91 14.73
N ASP A 48 -10.07 3.21 14.30
CA ASP A 48 -10.16 2.63 12.95
C ASP A 48 -10.31 3.72 11.89
N ILE A 49 -11.02 4.80 12.21
CA ILE A 49 -11.14 5.96 11.32
C ILE A 49 -9.79 6.68 11.18
N GLN A 50 -9.06 6.87 12.28
CA GLN A 50 -7.71 7.46 12.24
C GLN A 50 -6.71 6.57 11.50
N ASN A 51 -6.75 5.25 11.73
CA ASN A 51 -5.91 4.29 11.02
C ASN A 51 -6.24 4.25 9.51
N ALA A 52 -7.52 4.34 9.15
CA ALA A 52 -7.95 4.45 7.77
C ALA A 52 -7.52 5.77 7.11
N ALA A 53 -7.47 6.87 7.87
CA ALA A 53 -6.93 8.14 7.37
C ALA A 53 -5.41 8.07 7.17
N ALA A 54 -4.68 7.47 8.12
CA ALA A 54 -3.23 7.27 8.02
C ALA A 54 -2.84 6.37 6.84
N ALA A 55 -3.69 5.41 6.46
CA ALA A 55 -3.47 4.54 5.30
C ALA A 55 -3.51 5.27 3.93
N ARG A 56 -4.04 6.50 3.89
CA ARG A 56 -4.36 7.24 2.66
C ARG A 56 -3.40 8.38 2.33
N ILE A 57 -2.47 8.69 3.22
CA ILE A 57 -1.51 9.79 3.05
C ILE A 57 -0.08 9.30 3.28
N CYS A 58 0.90 10.15 3.02
CA CYS A 58 2.28 9.87 3.40
C CYS A 58 2.61 10.50 4.75
N LYS A 59 3.43 9.80 5.53
CA LYS A 59 3.99 10.30 6.78
C LYS A 59 5.45 10.63 6.54
N VAL A 60 5.86 11.81 6.99
CA VAL A 60 7.26 12.24 6.99
C VAL A 60 7.79 12.19 8.42
N THR A 61 8.98 11.63 8.57
CA THR A 61 9.69 11.54 9.85
C THR A 61 11.13 12.05 9.67
N PRO A 62 11.55 13.09 10.41
CA PRO A 62 10.74 13.93 11.30
C PRO A 62 9.77 14.85 10.52
N PRO A 63 8.66 15.31 11.12
CA PRO A 63 7.62 16.12 10.43
C PRO A 63 8.01 17.59 10.23
N GLY A 64 9.29 17.90 10.06
CA GLY A 64 9.82 19.27 10.03
C GLY A 64 10.38 19.73 11.38
N GLY A 65 10.73 21.02 11.45
CA GLY A 65 11.32 21.66 12.63
C GLY A 65 12.72 22.23 12.39
N THR A 66 13.41 22.57 13.49
CA THR A 66 14.78 23.08 13.46
C THR A 66 15.74 21.98 13.90
N PHE A 67 16.73 21.67 13.07
CA PHE A 67 17.73 20.64 13.35
C PHE A 67 19.11 21.28 13.34
N ALA A 68 19.97 20.93 14.31
CA ALA A 68 21.33 21.46 14.38
C ALA A 68 22.27 20.88 13.30
N THR A 69 21.90 19.72 12.73
CA THR A 69 22.71 18.94 11.79
C THR A 69 21.88 18.44 10.61
N SER A 70 22.56 17.99 9.56
CA SER A 70 21.92 17.31 8.43
C SER A 70 21.10 16.13 8.92
N THR A 71 19.82 16.11 8.57
CA THR A 71 18.85 15.16 9.15
C THR A 71 18.26 14.29 8.05
N PRO A 72 18.35 12.95 8.16
CA PRO A 72 17.64 12.06 7.25
C PRO A 72 16.14 12.21 7.45
N VAL A 73 15.42 12.33 6.35
CA VAL A 73 13.97 12.50 6.30
C VAL A 73 13.38 11.31 5.56
N GLN A 74 12.62 10.51 6.29
CA GLN A 74 11.95 9.32 5.77
C GLN A 74 10.51 9.66 5.40
N ILE A 75 10.11 9.27 4.19
CA ILE A 75 8.75 9.40 3.70
C ILE A 75 8.16 8.01 3.56
N LYS A 76 7.10 7.71 4.30
CA LYS A 76 6.39 6.43 4.25
C LYS A 76 4.92 6.67 3.90
N CYS A 77 4.50 6.17 2.75
CA CYS A 77 3.13 6.26 2.29
C CYS A 77 2.29 5.07 2.78
N GLY A 78 1.03 5.34 3.11
CA GLY A 78 0.08 4.30 3.44
C GLY A 78 -0.25 3.40 2.25
N ARG A 79 -0.79 2.21 2.54
CA ARG A 79 -1.07 1.16 1.54
C ARG A 79 -2.07 1.58 0.45
N ASP A 80 -2.90 2.60 0.72
CA ASP A 80 -3.94 3.05 -0.21
C ASP A 80 -3.44 4.16 -1.15
N VAL A 81 -2.20 4.62 -0.98
CA VAL A 81 -1.56 5.58 -1.87
C VAL A 81 -1.18 4.89 -3.18
N VAL A 82 -1.74 5.36 -4.29
CA VAL A 82 -1.56 4.81 -5.64
C VAL A 82 -0.29 5.36 -6.27
N ALA A 83 -0.04 6.66 -6.09
CA ALA A 83 1.13 7.35 -6.60
C ALA A 83 1.45 8.53 -5.70
N ALA A 84 2.73 8.76 -5.44
CA ALA A 84 3.18 9.92 -4.69
C ALA A 84 4.53 10.43 -5.18
N THR A 85 4.75 11.71 -4.95
CA THR A 85 5.94 12.47 -5.31
C THR A 85 6.32 13.38 -4.16
N TYR A 86 7.59 13.73 -4.10
CA TYR A 86 8.09 14.73 -3.17
C TYR A 86 9.05 15.70 -3.86
N SER A 87 9.18 16.91 -3.31
CA SER A 87 10.11 17.93 -3.78
C SER A 87 10.49 18.85 -2.62
N TRP A 88 11.74 19.32 -2.61
CA TRP A 88 12.22 20.33 -1.67
C TRP A 88 12.12 21.72 -2.30
N SER A 89 11.41 22.67 -1.69
CA SER A 89 11.39 24.08 -2.06
C SER A 89 11.34 24.41 -3.58
N GLY A 90 10.60 23.63 -4.37
CA GLY A 90 10.48 23.84 -5.84
C GLY A 90 11.62 23.21 -6.67
N GLU A 91 12.49 22.43 -6.06
CA GLU A 91 13.47 21.57 -6.73
C GLU A 91 12.79 20.45 -7.53
N ARG A 92 13.62 19.63 -8.18
CA ARG A 92 13.20 18.46 -8.94
C ARG A 92 12.19 17.61 -8.17
N ILE A 93 11.11 17.27 -8.85
CA ILE A 93 10.09 16.36 -8.36
C ILE A 93 10.63 14.93 -8.43
N ASN A 94 10.65 14.25 -7.29
CA ASN A 94 11.08 12.87 -7.15
C ASN A 94 9.88 11.96 -6.92
N ARG A 95 9.88 10.77 -7.53
CA ARG A 95 8.85 9.76 -7.34
C ARG A 95 9.12 8.94 -6.08
N ILE A 96 8.05 8.54 -5.40
CA ILE A 96 8.11 7.63 -4.26
C ILE A 96 7.87 6.21 -4.78
N TYR A 97 8.85 5.32 -4.62
CA TYR A 97 8.77 3.93 -5.07
C TYR A 97 8.41 3.01 -3.90
N ASN A 98 7.54 2.03 -4.13
CA ASN A 98 7.11 1.06 -3.10
C ASN A 98 6.61 1.72 -1.81
N GLY A 99 5.99 2.91 -1.92
CA GLY A 99 5.49 3.69 -0.80
C GLY A 99 6.57 4.20 0.17
N ARG A 100 7.84 4.23 -0.24
CA ARG A 100 8.95 4.73 0.58
C ARG A 100 9.89 5.65 -0.21
N ALA A 101 10.40 6.67 0.46
CA ALA A 101 11.49 7.50 -0.03
C ALA A 101 12.33 7.99 1.15
N GLU A 102 13.59 8.29 0.89
CA GLU A 102 14.53 8.87 1.85
C GLU A 102 15.25 10.03 1.19
N THR A 103 15.43 11.10 1.95
CA THR A 103 16.13 12.31 1.51
C THR A 103 16.83 12.94 2.71
N VAL A 104 17.75 13.88 2.50
CA VAL A 104 18.45 14.57 3.60
C VAL A 104 18.10 16.05 3.61
N TYR A 105 17.76 16.57 4.78
CA TYR A 105 17.63 18.01 5.02
C TYR A 105 18.98 18.59 5.46
N ASN A 106 19.38 19.73 4.88
CA ASN A 106 20.57 20.48 5.27
C ASN A 106 20.17 21.69 6.13
N PRO A 107 20.66 21.81 7.38
CA PRO A 107 20.22 22.83 8.34
C PRO A 107 20.76 24.24 8.06
N THR A 108 21.52 24.46 6.99
CA THR A 108 22.06 25.80 6.65
C THR A 108 20.99 26.72 6.06
N ILE A 109 19.91 26.16 5.52
CA ILE A 109 18.89 26.91 4.77
C ILE A 109 17.49 26.42 5.12
N ASN A 110 16.53 27.35 5.15
CA ASN A 110 15.12 26.98 5.28
C ASN A 110 14.71 26.16 4.05
N LYS A 111 14.06 25.02 4.27
CA LYS A 111 13.54 24.16 3.22
C LYS A 111 12.12 23.74 3.52
N ARG A 112 11.30 23.68 2.47
CA ARG A 112 9.94 23.16 2.53
C ARG A 112 9.89 21.82 1.80
N LEU A 113 9.59 20.74 2.49
CA LEU A 113 9.28 19.46 1.85
C LEU A 113 7.81 19.45 1.47
N GLN A 114 7.52 19.34 0.17
CA GLN A 114 6.18 19.14 -0.33
C GLN A 114 6.01 17.70 -0.78
N VAL A 115 4.98 17.02 -0.28
CA VAL A 115 4.59 15.66 -0.67
C VAL A 115 3.21 15.71 -1.31
N ASN A 116 3.12 15.27 -2.56
CA ASN A 116 1.88 15.26 -3.34
C ASN A 116 1.58 13.85 -3.80
N GLY A 117 0.31 13.47 -3.88
CA GLY A 117 -0.03 12.16 -4.40
C GLY A 117 -1.52 11.93 -4.61
N LYS A 118 -1.85 10.68 -4.89
CA LYS A 118 -3.20 10.17 -5.07
C LYS A 118 -3.39 8.93 -4.21
N TYR A 119 -4.53 8.83 -3.55
CA TYR A 119 -4.93 7.62 -2.84
C TYR A 119 -6.29 7.13 -3.33
N ARG A 120 -6.55 5.84 -3.14
CA ARG A 120 -7.83 5.22 -3.49
C ARG A 120 -8.59 4.77 -2.25
N TYR A 121 -9.91 4.81 -2.28
CA TYR A 121 -10.75 4.19 -1.26
C TYR A 121 -12.08 3.74 -1.87
N VAL A 122 -12.77 2.83 -1.20
CA VAL A 122 -14.12 2.38 -1.59
C VAL A 122 -15.13 3.26 -0.87
N ASN A 123 -16.03 3.90 -1.61
CA ASN A 123 -17.09 4.73 -1.02
C ASN A 123 -18.27 3.87 -0.52
N GLN A 124 -19.27 4.49 0.10
CA GLN A 124 -20.44 3.80 0.65
C GLN A 124 -21.30 3.05 -0.40
N ARG A 125 -21.12 3.37 -1.69
CA ARG A 125 -21.80 2.72 -2.82
C ARG A 125 -20.98 1.56 -3.40
N GLY A 126 -19.82 1.25 -2.82
CA GLY A 126 -18.91 0.22 -3.34
C GLY A 126 -18.04 0.70 -4.49
N ASN A 127 -18.07 1.98 -4.87
CA ASN A 127 -17.28 2.49 -5.98
C ASN A 127 -15.87 2.86 -5.51
N ILE A 128 -14.86 2.54 -6.31
CA ILE A 128 -13.49 3.00 -6.09
C ILE A 128 -13.43 4.48 -6.43
N VAL A 129 -12.97 5.28 -5.47
CA VAL A 129 -12.75 6.72 -5.61
C VAL A 129 -11.26 7.00 -5.46
N ILE A 130 -10.70 7.77 -6.38
CA ILE A 130 -9.32 8.27 -6.32
C ILE A 130 -9.36 9.74 -5.92
N LYS A 131 -8.59 10.12 -4.90
CA LYS A 131 -8.52 11.49 -4.40
C LYS A 131 -7.06 11.95 -4.30
N ASN A 132 -6.83 13.22 -4.64
CA ASN A 132 -5.53 13.86 -4.53
C ASN A 132 -5.28 14.31 -3.08
N PHE A 133 -4.01 14.31 -2.66
CA PHE A 133 -3.57 14.91 -1.41
C PHE A 133 -2.30 15.74 -1.62
N SER A 134 -2.10 16.72 -0.74
CA SER A 134 -0.90 17.55 -0.68
C SER A 134 -0.56 17.82 0.78
N GLN A 135 0.69 17.58 1.15
CA GLN A 135 1.23 17.80 2.50
C GLN A 135 2.47 18.68 2.39
N ARG A 136 2.67 19.54 3.38
CA ARG A 136 3.80 20.46 3.47
C ARG A 136 4.44 20.33 4.84
N TYR A 137 5.77 20.26 4.86
CA TYR A 137 6.58 20.18 6.07
C TYR A 137 7.66 21.25 5.98
N GLU A 138 7.77 22.06 7.03
CA GLU A 138 8.71 23.17 7.09
C GLU A 138 9.93 22.75 7.91
N PHE A 139 11.11 22.93 7.34
CA PHE A 139 12.40 22.68 7.97
C PHE A 139 13.15 24.01 8.04
N ASN A 140 13.42 24.44 9.28
CA ASN A 140 14.02 25.73 9.55
C ASN A 140 15.53 25.59 9.72
N LYS A 141 16.27 26.58 9.23
CA LYS A 141 17.72 26.66 9.39
C LYS A 141 18.09 26.66 10.88
N ALA A 142 19.21 26.03 11.22
CA ALA A 142 19.77 26.11 12.56
C ALA A 142 20.26 27.54 12.85
N TYR A 143 20.08 27.99 14.09
CA TYR A 143 20.69 29.25 14.55
C TYR A 143 22.22 29.16 14.63
N ARG A 144 22.73 28.00 15.08
CA ARG A 144 24.15 27.64 15.08
C ARG A 144 24.28 26.27 14.45
N PRO A 145 24.42 26.16 13.12
CA PRO A 145 24.69 24.87 12.50
C PRO A 145 26.03 24.35 13.02
N ALA A 146 26.08 23.09 13.45
CA ALA A 146 27.34 22.50 13.87
C ALA A 146 28.35 22.57 12.69
N PRO A 147 29.61 22.96 12.93
CA PRO A 147 30.59 23.06 11.86
C PRO A 147 30.74 21.71 11.17
N TYR A 148 30.60 21.73 9.85
CA TYR A 148 30.84 20.55 9.01
C TYR A 148 32.36 20.26 9.02
N PRO A 149 32.81 19.00 9.11
CA PRO A 149 32.04 17.77 9.11
C PRO A 149 31.94 17.18 10.52
N TYR A 150 30.87 17.45 11.26
CA TYR A 150 30.53 16.57 12.37
C TYR A 150 29.93 15.27 11.79
N TYR A 151 30.83 14.33 11.48
CA TYR A 151 30.49 12.97 11.05
C TYR A 151 29.88 12.24 12.25
N TYR A 152 28.56 12.42 12.46
CA TYR A 152 27.83 11.45 13.25
C TYR A 152 27.76 10.18 12.41
N PRO A 153 28.27 9.03 12.90
CA PRO A 153 27.85 7.75 12.37
C PRO A 153 26.38 7.61 12.74
N TYR A 154 25.48 8.23 11.96
CA TYR A 154 24.13 7.74 11.90
C TYR A 154 24.28 6.24 11.65
N PRO A 155 23.66 5.37 12.47
CA PRO A 155 23.67 3.95 12.16
C PRO A 155 23.19 3.88 10.74
N LYS A 156 24.06 3.43 9.82
CA LYS A 156 23.68 3.20 8.43
C LYS A 156 22.36 2.47 8.57
N ILE A 157 21.27 3.10 8.11
CA ILE A 157 20.01 2.39 7.98
C ILE A 157 20.41 1.35 6.95
N GLN A 158 20.78 0.17 7.44
CA GLN A 158 21.08 -0.94 6.58
C GLN A 158 19.79 -1.03 5.79
N ALA A 159 19.88 -0.72 4.50
CA ALA A 159 18.81 -1.05 3.59
C ALA A 159 18.56 -2.51 3.93
N GLN A 160 17.46 -2.78 4.64
CA GLN A 160 17.02 -4.12 4.85
C GLN A 160 16.65 -4.51 3.43
N THR A 161 17.61 -5.08 2.72
CA THR A 161 17.36 -6.01 1.66
C THR A 161 16.49 -7.03 2.37
N VAL A 162 15.18 -6.82 2.31
CA VAL A 162 14.21 -7.83 2.67
C VAL A 162 14.51 -8.92 1.66
N LYS A 163 15.44 -9.81 2.01
CA LYS A 163 15.51 -11.13 1.42
C LYS A 163 14.16 -11.72 1.80
N THR A 164 13.18 -11.57 0.92
CA THR A 164 12.02 -12.46 0.85
C THR A 164 12.55 -13.85 0.52
N GLY A 165 13.17 -14.47 1.52
CA GLY A 165 13.57 -15.87 1.57
C GLY A 165 12.53 -16.70 2.30
N HIS A 166 11.29 -16.21 2.43
CA HIS A 166 10.18 -17.10 2.74
C HIS A 166 9.90 -17.93 1.50
N LYS A 167 10.47 -19.13 1.48
CA LYS A 167 10.00 -20.22 0.64
C LYS A 167 8.54 -20.45 1.06
N ILE A 168 7.61 -19.92 0.28
CA ILE A 168 6.19 -20.22 0.43
C ILE A 168 6.06 -21.68 0.04
N THR A 169 6.09 -22.57 1.03
CA THR A 169 5.66 -23.95 0.82
C THR A 169 4.15 -23.88 0.62
N LEU A 170 3.73 -23.92 -0.65
CA LEU A 170 2.32 -24.08 -0.98
C LEU A 170 1.83 -25.37 -0.31
N PRO A 171 0.70 -25.34 0.42
CA PRO A 171 0.13 -26.55 0.99
C PRO A 171 -0.15 -27.54 -0.14
N THR A 172 0.21 -28.81 0.06
CA THR A 172 -0.11 -29.87 -0.91
C THR A 172 -1.62 -30.01 -1.04
N LEU A 173 -2.11 -30.46 -2.19
CA LEU A 173 -3.54 -30.63 -2.47
C LEU A 173 -4.26 -31.46 -1.37
N SER A 174 -3.56 -32.42 -0.76
CA SER A 174 -4.05 -33.24 0.35
C SER A 174 -4.29 -32.47 1.66
N GLN A 175 -3.57 -31.37 1.90
CA GLN A 175 -3.74 -30.52 3.08
C GLN A 175 -4.90 -29.54 2.91
N LEU A 176 -5.26 -29.20 1.67
CA LEU A 176 -6.40 -28.32 1.36
C LEU A 176 -7.74 -29.06 1.51
N SER A 177 -7.81 -30.36 1.20
CA SER A 177 -9.05 -31.14 1.30
C SER A 177 -9.50 -31.42 2.74
N ALA A 178 -8.57 -31.48 3.70
CA ALA A 178 -8.92 -31.73 5.11
C ALA A 178 -9.54 -30.51 5.83
N LYS A 179 -9.34 -29.30 5.30
CA LYS A 179 -9.90 -28.07 5.87
C LYS A 179 -11.27 -27.67 5.30
N LEU A 180 -11.74 -28.33 4.24
CA LEU A 180 -13.05 -28.10 3.63
C LEU A 180 -14.11 -29.13 4.07
N ALA A 181 -13.76 -30.03 4.98
CA ALA A 181 -14.63 -31.09 5.49
C ALA A 181 -15.20 -30.82 6.91
N ILE A 182 -15.21 -29.54 7.35
CA ILE A 182 -15.87 -29.09 8.58
C ILE A 182 -16.94 -28.07 8.22
#